data_AF-A0A2V7S0U0-F1
#
_entry.id   AF-A0A2V7S0U0-F1
#
_cell.length_a   1.000
_cell.length_b   1.000
_cell.length_c   1.000
_cell.angle_alpha   90.00
_cell.angle_beta   90.00
_cell.angle_gamma   90.00
#
_symmetry.space_group_name_H-M   'P 1'
#
loop_
_entity.id
_entity.type
_entity.pdbx_description
1 polymer ?
#
loop_
_entity_poly.entity_id
_entity_poly.type
_entity_poly.pdbx_seq_one_letter_code
_entity_poly.pdbx_strand_id
1 'polypeptide(L)'
;MPPRPYILNELTWKTVRDTRYEAAVLPWGATEAHNLHLPYSTDNIETERIAALAARHASEHGARVVVLPVVPFGVNTGQLDIPLCLNMNPSTQAAMLRDLATALAGQGVPKLVILNGHGGNDFRQMIRELQPAVSLFLCTVNWYQVMDPNAFFAE
;
A
#
# COMPACT_ATOMS: atom_id res chain seq x y z
N MET A 1 20.81 11.59 -5.67
CA MET A 1 20.63 10.32 -6.42
C MET A 1 19.62 10.58 -7.54
N PRO A 2 19.72 9.90 -8.69
CA PRO A 2 18.69 10.00 -9.73
C PRO A 2 17.34 9.47 -9.21
N PRO A 3 16.21 9.98 -9.73
CA PRO A 3 14.88 9.50 -9.34
C PRO A 3 14.71 8.02 -9.68
N ARG A 4 14.11 7.26 -8.77
CA ARG A 4 13.83 5.85 -8.93
C ARG A 4 12.64 5.69 -9.89
N PRO A 5 12.78 4.95 -11.01
CA PRO A 5 11.75 4.89 -12.07
C PRO A 5 10.44 4.21 -11.64
N TYR A 6 10.43 3.60 -10.46
CA TYR A 6 9.32 2.83 -9.91
C TYR A 6 8.71 3.49 -8.65
N ILE A 7 9.08 4.72 -8.27
CA ILE A 7 8.54 5.43 -7.09
C ILE A 7 7.82 6.69 -7.53
N LEU A 8 6.48 6.69 -7.50
CA LEU A 8 5.69 7.80 -8.06
C LEU A 8 6.01 9.16 -7.43
N ASN A 9 6.34 9.18 -6.13
CA ASN A 9 6.73 10.40 -5.38
C ASN A 9 7.99 11.10 -5.96
N GLU A 10 8.80 10.39 -6.74
CA GLU A 10 10.04 10.90 -7.35
C GLU A 10 9.89 11.18 -8.84
N LEU A 11 8.74 10.84 -9.42
CA LEU A 11 8.51 10.93 -10.85
C LEU A 11 7.83 12.23 -11.24
N THR A 12 8.08 12.60 -12.50
CA THR A 12 7.36 13.69 -13.16
C THR A 12 6.28 13.12 -14.07
N TRP A 13 5.27 13.93 -14.38
CA TRP A 13 4.25 13.57 -15.36
C TRP A 13 4.83 13.12 -16.70
N LYS A 14 5.92 13.76 -17.17
CA LYS A 14 6.62 13.33 -18.40
C LYS A 14 7.03 11.87 -18.34
N THR A 15 7.65 11.45 -17.22
CA THR A 15 8.12 10.06 -17.05
C THR A 15 6.95 9.08 -17.01
N VAL A 16 5.87 9.44 -16.30
CA VAL A 16 4.66 8.61 -16.21
C VAL A 16 3.96 8.50 -17.56
N ARG A 17 3.82 9.60 -18.31
CA ARG A 17 3.20 9.62 -19.64
C ARG A 17 3.94 8.72 -20.63
N ASP A 18 5.27 8.72 -20.56
CA ASP A 18 6.13 7.98 -21.48
C ASP A 18 6.30 6.49 -21.04
N THR A 19 5.68 6.05 -19.95
CA THR A 19 5.78 4.69 -19.40
C THR A 19 4.41 4.02 -19.28
N ARG A 20 4.25 2.81 -19.85
CA ARG A 20 3.08 1.97 -19.58
C ARG A 20 3.35 1.01 -18.43
N TYR A 21 2.81 1.32 -17.25
CA TYR A 21 2.93 0.46 -16.07
C TYR A 21 2.03 -0.79 -16.15
N GLU A 22 2.58 -1.91 -15.70
CA GLU A 22 1.94 -3.23 -15.66
C GLU A 22 1.37 -3.55 -14.28
N ALA A 23 1.79 -2.85 -13.23
CA ALA A 23 1.18 -2.95 -11.91
C ALA A 23 1.44 -1.68 -11.10
N ALA A 24 0.44 -1.28 -10.32
CA ALA A 24 0.60 -0.32 -9.24
C ALA A 24 0.66 -1.04 -7.89
N VAL A 25 1.51 -0.57 -7.00
CA VAL A 25 1.59 -0.99 -5.60
C VAL A 25 1.11 0.18 -4.76
N LEU A 26 0.09 -0.02 -3.93
CA LEU A 26 -0.43 0.96 -2.99
C LEU A 26 0.02 0.59 -1.58
N PRO A 27 1.05 1.24 -1.03
CA PRO A 27 1.39 1.11 0.38
C PRO A 27 0.23 1.62 1.24
N TRP A 28 -0.19 0.84 2.23
CA TRP A 28 -1.25 1.21 3.16
C TRP A 28 -0.84 0.86 4.58
N GLY A 29 -0.67 1.87 5.42
CA GLY A 29 -0.30 1.72 6.83
C GLY A 29 -1.37 2.26 7.76
N ALA A 30 -0.93 2.91 8.83
CA ALA A 30 -1.77 3.61 9.79
C ALA A 30 -1.00 4.76 10.47
N THR A 31 -1.72 5.55 11.26
CA THR A 31 -1.15 6.51 12.20
C THR A 31 -1.57 6.06 13.60
N GLU A 32 -0.69 5.31 14.27
CA GLU A 32 -1.00 4.67 15.56
C GLU A 32 0.21 4.55 16.48
N ALA A 33 -0.04 4.43 17.78
CA ALA A 33 1.04 4.30 18.76
C ALA A 33 1.73 2.93 18.68
N HIS A 34 3.03 2.94 18.41
CA HIS A 34 3.89 1.76 18.46
C HIS A 34 4.74 1.77 19.75
N ASN A 35 4.10 1.50 20.89
CA ASN A 35 4.74 1.57 22.21
C ASN A 35 5.37 2.96 22.47
N LEU A 36 6.33 3.06 23.38
CA LEU A 36 6.95 4.33 23.83
C LEU A 36 8.14 4.78 22.96
N HIS A 37 8.59 3.95 22.01
CA HIS A 37 9.89 4.15 21.36
C HIS A 37 9.82 4.22 19.83
N LEU A 38 8.79 3.67 19.20
CA LEU A 38 8.63 3.74 17.75
C LEU A 38 7.70 4.89 17.33
N PRO A 39 7.92 5.47 16.13
CA PRO A 39 7.09 6.56 15.63
C PRO A 39 5.62 6.14 15.38
N TYR A 40 4.71 7.12 15.38
CA TYR A 40 3.30 6.90 15.01
C TYR A 40 3.10 6.43 13.56
N SER A 41 4.09 6.65 12.71
CA SER A 41 4.07 6.32 11.29
C SER A 41 4.84 5.04 10.97
N THR A 42 5.09 4.17 11.96
CA THR A 42 5.88 2.93 11.77
C THR A 42 5.34 2.11 10.60
N ASP A 43 4.03 1.84 10.58
CA ASP A 43 3.38 1.12 9.49
C ASP A 43 3.60 1.77 8.12
N ASN A 44 3.64 3.10 8.06
CA ASN A 44 3.85 3.83 6.81
C ASN A 44 5.32 3.69 6.35
N ILE A 45 6.27 3.96 7.25
CA ILE A 45 7.71 3.93 6.97
C ILE A 45 8.14 2.55 6.49
N GLU A 46 7.73 1.49 7.21
CA GLU A 46 8.10 0.12 6.89
C GLU A 46 7.48 -0.33 5.57
N THR A 47 6.18 -0.07 5.37
CA THR A 47 5.48 -0.46 4.15
C THR A 47 6.01 0.26 2.92
N GLU A 48 6.30 1.57 3.01
CA GLU A 48 6.93 2.33 1.93
C GLU A 48 8.33 1.77 1.60
N ARG A 49 9.11 1.43 2.62
CA ARG A 49 10.45 0.88 2.43
C ARG A 49 10.38 -0.48 1.73
N ILE A 50 9.51 -1.36 2.19
CA ILE A 50 9.33 -2.70 1.61
C ILE A 50 8.80 -2.60 0.19
N ALA A 51 7.79 -1.75 -0.07
CA ALA A 51 7.27 -1.51 -1.42
C ALA A 51 8.39 -1.05 -2.36
N ALA A 52 9.21 -0.09 -1.94
CA ALA A 52 10.30 0.43 -2.75
C ALA A 52 11.39 -0.61 -3.06
N LEU A 53 11.71 -1.48 -2.09
CA LEU A 53 12.69 -2.56 -2.28
C LEU A 53 12.16 -3.66 -3.22
N ALA A 54 10.89 -4.05 -3.04
CA ALA A 54 10.24 -5.03 -3.90
C ALA A 54 10.07 -4.51 -5.34
N ALA A 55 9.68 -3.23 -5.48
CA ALA A 55 9.53 -2.59 -6.78
C ALA A 55 10.87 -2.43 -7.52
N ARG A 56 11.95 -2.11 -6.78
CA ARG A 56 13.31 -2.13 -7.34
C ARG A 56 13.64 -3.51 -7.92
N HIS A 57 13.46 -4.57 -7.12
CA HIS A 57 13.77 -5.93 -7.54
C HIS A 57 12.95 -6.34 -8.77
N ALA A 58 11.64 -6.04 -8.78
CA ALA A 58 10.78 -6.31 -9.94
C ALA A 58 11.24 -5.52 -11.19
N SER A 59 11.60 -4.24 -11.02
CA SER A 59 12.08 -3.38 -12.11
C SER A 59 13.41 -3.84 -12.69
N GLU A 60 14.34 -4.31 -11.84
CA GLU A 60 15.62 -4.91 -12.26
C GLU A 60 15.40 -6.20 -13.08
N HIS A 61 14.27 -6.88 -12.87
CA HIS A 61 13.85 -8.06 -13.64
C HIS A 61 12.89 -7.73 -14.80
N GLY A 62 12.81 -6.46 -15.20
CA GLY A 62 12.09 -6.02 -16.40
C GLY A 62 10.60 -5.71 -16.22
N ALA A 63 10.05 -5.83 -15.01
CA ALA A 63 8.66 -5.47 -14.73
C ALA A 63 8.48 -3.95 -14.66
N ARG A 64 7.43 -3.41 -15.28
CA ARG A 64 7.09 -1.98 -15.19
C ARG A 64 6.11 -1.76 -14.04
N VAL A 65 6.65 -1.64 -12.83
CA VAL A 65 5.87 -1.41 -11.59
C VAL A 65 5.99 0.02 -11.12
N VAL A 66 4.95 0.54 -10.46
CA VAL A 66 4.98 1.84 -9.80
C VAL A 66 4.45 1.74 -8.37
N VAL A 67 5.20 2.25 -7.41
CA VAL A 67 4.77 2.45 -6.02
C VAL A 67 4.09 3.79 -5.91
N LEU A 68 2.83 3.77 -5.48
CA LEU A 68 2.00 4.95 -5.24
C LEU A 68 2.34 5.61 -3.88
N PRO A 69 1.89 6.86 -3.63
CA PRO A 69 1.95 7.45 -2.30
C PRO A 69 1.26 6.56 -1.26
N VAL A 70 1.82 6.49 -0.06
CA VAL A 70 1.24 5.72 1.04
C VAL A 70 -0.11 6.29 1.49
N VAL A 71 -1.03 5.42 1.86
CA VAL A 71 -2.23 5.80 2.63
C VAL A 71 -1.90 5.75 4.12
N PRO A 72 -1.84 6.90 4.82
CA PRO A 72 -1.30 6.96 6.18
C PRO A 72 -2.33 6.68 7.28
N PHE A 73 -3.50 6.12 6.95
CA PHE A 73 -4.60 5.92 7.89
C PHE A 73 -5.16 4.49 7.80
N GLY A 74 -5.31 3.88 8.96
CA GLY A 74 -5.75 2.49 9.13
C GLY A 74 -6.97 2.38 10.02
N VAL A 75 -7.48 1.15 10.19
CA VAL A 75 -8.55 0.85 11.14
C VAL A 75 -7.95 0.72 12.54
N ASN A 76 -8.22 1.70 13.40
CA ASN A 76 -7.64 1.79 14.75
C ASN A 76 -8.74 1.80 15.82
N THR A 77 -9.87 1.14 15.56
CA THR A 77 -11.06 1.14 16.44
C THR A 77 -10.79 0.63 17.86
N GLY A 78 -9.72 -0.13 18.06
CA GLY A 78 -9.27 -0.61 19.38
C GLY A 78 -8.38 0.37 20.17
N GLN A 79 -8.04 1.53 19.61
CA GLN A 79 -7.08 2.49 20.18
C GLN A 79 -7.59 3.94 20.15
N LEU A 80 -8.92 4.14 20.14
CA LEU A 80 -9.54 5.47 20.02
C LEU A 80 -9.26 6.40 21.20
N ASP A 81 -8.85 5.84 22.34
CA ASP A 81 -8.47 6.55 23.56
C ASP A 81 -6.99 6.98 23.58
N ILE A 82 -6.18 6.50 22.64
CA ILE A 82 -4.77 6.88 22.51
C ILE A 82 -4.66 8.23 21.78
N PRO A 83 -4.04 9.26 22.40
CA PRO A 83 -3.90 10.57 21.76
C PRO A 83 -3.22 10.48 20.39
N LEU A 84 -3.79 11.14 19.39
CA LEU A 84 -3.27 11.18 18.01
C LEU A 84 -3.28 9.84 17.26
N CYS A 85 -3.90 8.78 17.81
CA CYS A 85 -4.23 7.60 17.03
C CYS A 85 -5.41 7.92 16.10
N LEU A 86 -5.18 7.89 14.79
CA LEU A 86 -6.16 8.35 13.80
C LEU A 86 -6.84 7.18 13.11
N ASN A 87 -8.13 6.98 13.39
CA ASN A 87 -8.93 5.91 12.82
C ASN A 87 -9.59 6.30 11.48
N MET A 88 -9.42 5.44 10.47
CA MET A 88 -10.21 5.43 9.25
C MET A 88 -11.12 4.19 9.25
N ASN A 89 -12.44 4.42 9.22
CA ASN A 89 -13.41 3.32 9.22
C ASN A 89 -13.26 2.45 7.95
N PRO A 90 -13.57 1.15 8.03
CA PRO A 90 -13.55 0.27 6.86
C PRO A 90 -14.39 0.79 5.68
N SER A 91 -15.52 1.45 5.96
CA SER A 91 -16.35 2.05 4.90
C SER A 91 -15.65 3.20 4.17
N THR A 92 -14.84 3.99 4.88
CA THR A 92 -14.01 5.05 4.29
C THR A 92 -12.87 4.46 3.48
N GLN A 93 -12.21 3.41 3.99
CA GLN A 93 -11.18 2.67 3.24
C GLN A 93 -11.74 2.09 1.95
N ALA A 94 -12.93 1.47 1.99
CA ALA A 94 -13.60 0.91 0.82
C ALA A 94 -13.93 1.99 -0.23
N ALA A 95 -14.42 3.16 0.21
CA ALA A 95 -14.69 4.28 -0.68
C ALA A 95 -13.42 4.79 -1.36
N MET A 96 -12.35 4.98 -0.59
CA MET A 96 -11.05 5.41 -1.12
C MET A 96 -10.47 4.39 -2.10
N LEU A 97 -10.50 3.10 -1.75
CA LEU A 97 -10.01 2.02 -2.62
C LEU A 97 -10.77 1.99 -3.94
N ARG A 98 -12.10 2.14 -3.91
CA ARG A 98 -12.93 2.21 -5.12
C ARG A 98 -12.50 3.35 -6.03
N ASP A 99 -12.32 4.55 -5.49
CA ASP A 99 -11.98 5.73 -6.27
C ASP A 99 -10.59 5.57 -6.93
N LEU A 100 -9.60 5.09 -6.17
CA LEU A 100 -8.25 4.86 -6.66
C LEU A 100 -8.19 3.73 -7.71
N ALA A 101 -8.85 2.60 -7.45
CA ALA A 101 -8.90 1.49 -8.39
C ALA A 101 -9.61 1.87 -9.69
N THR A 102 -10.73 2.60 -9.60
CA THR A 102 -11.47 3.07 -10.78
C THR A 102 -10.61 4.00 -11.64
N ALA A 103 -9.87 4.91 -11.01
CA ALA A 103 -8.95 5.80 -11.72
C ALA A 103 -7.84 5.02 -12.44
N LEU A 104 -7.22 4.05 -11.77
CA LEU A 104 -6.19 3.18 -12.37
C LEU A 104 -6.74 2.32 -13.51
N ALA A 105 -7.97 1.80 -13.36
CA ALA A 105 -8.67 1.04 -14.39
C ALA A 105 -8.84 1.89 -15.66
N GLY A 106 -9.35 3.13 -15.50
CA GLY A 106 -9.55 4.06 -16.61
C GLY A 106 -8.26 4.51 -17.29
N GLN A 107 -7.14 4.48 -16.56
CA GLN A 107 -5.80 4.77 -17.08
C GLN A 107 -5.13 3.55 -17.76
N GLY A 108 -5.77 2.37 -17.69
CA GLY A 108 -5.27 1.14 -18.30
C GLY A 108 -4.17 0.43 -17.51
N VAL A 109 -4.04 0.68 -16.21
CA VAL A 109 -3.14 -0.09 -15.33
C VAL A 109 -3.82 -1.43 -14.99
N PRO A 110 -3.24 -2.59 -15.35
CA PRO A 110 -3.98 -3.85 -15.30
C PRO A 110 -4.00 -4.53 -13.93
N LYS A 111 -3.17 -4.08 -12.97
CA LYS A 111 -3.01 -4.70 -11.64
C LYS A 111 -2.81 -3.65 -10.55
N LEU A 112 -3.49 -3.81 -9.42
CA LEU A 112 -3.27 -3.06 -8.19
C LEU A 112 -3.01 -4.02 -7.04
N VAL A 113 -1.84 -3.88 -6.42
CA VAL A 113 -1.46 -4.60 -5.21
C VAL A 113 -1.59 -3.65 -4.03
N ILE A 114 -2.49 -3.94 -3.10
CA ILE A 114 -2.54 -3.25 -1.80
C ILE A 114 -1.48 -3.91 -0.91
N LEU A 115 -0.39 -3.19 -0.63
CA LEU A 115 0.63 -3.67 0.29
C LEU A 115 0.31 -3.12 1.67
N ASN A 116 -0.21 -3.97 2.54
CA ASN A 116 -0.67 -3.61 3.87
C ASN A 116 0.43 -3.80 4.91
N GLY A 117 0.64 -2.78 5.74
CA GLY A 117 1.52 -2.84 6.91
C GLY A 117 0.82 -2.80 8.25
N HIS A 118 -0.49 -2.65 8.29
CA HIS A 118 -1.23 -2.54 9.54
C HIS A 118 -2.19 -3.71 9.76
N GLY A 119 -2.08 -4.36 10.93
CA GLY A 119 -2.91 -5.50 11.31
C GLY A 119 -4.41 -5.22 11.38
N GLY A 120 -4.81 -3.97 11.67
CA GLY A 120 -6.21 -3.57 11.76
C GLY A 120 -6.93 -3.51 10.41
N ASN A 121 -6.20 -3.38 9.31
CA ASN A 121 -6.77 -3.28 7.97
C ASN A 121 -7.16 -4.67 7.43
N ASP A 122 -8.39 -4.82 6.90
CA ASP A 122 -8.79 -6.01 6.13
C ASP A 122 -9.45 -5.62 4.80
N PHE A 123 -8.71 -5.86 3.72
CA PHE A 123 -9.13 -5.50 2.36
C PHE A 123 -9.92 -6.61 1.66
N ARG A 124 -10.02 -7.82 2.21
CA ARG A 124 -10.55 -8.98 1.46
C ARG A 124 -11.99 -8.79 1.02
N GLN A 125 -12.84 -8.28 1.90
CA GLN A 125 -14.26 -8.03 1.56
C GLN A 125 -14.40 -6.86 0.58
N MET A 126 -13.63 -5.79 0.78
CA MET A 126 -13.61 -4.63 -0.12
C MET A 126 -13.21 -5.02 -1.55
N ILE A 127 -12.18 -5.86 -1.67
CA ILE A 127 -11.73 -6.40 -2.96
C ILE A 127 -12.83 -7.26 -3.61
N ARG A 128 -13.49 -8.14 -2.85
CA ARG A 128 -14.58 -8.99 -3.37
C ARG A 128 -15.74 -8.16 -3.92
N GLU A 129 -16.10 -7.08 -3.24
CA GLU A 129 -17.17 -6.17 -3.67
C GLU A 129 -16.77 -5.34 -4.89
N LEU A 130 -15.52 -4.86 -4.93
CA LEU A 130 -15.04 -3.95 -5.96
C LEU A 130 -14.62 -4.66 -7.26
N GLN A 131 -14.08 -5.88 -7.19
CA GLN A 131 -13.50 -6.58 -8.32
C GLN A 131 -14.46 -6.71 -9.53
N PRO A 132 -15.77 -6.96 -9.39
CA PRO A 132 -16.70 -6.99 -10.53
C PRO A 132 -16.93 -5.63 -11.21
N ALA A 133 -16.64 -4.53 -10.53
CA ALA A 133 -16.88 -3.17 -11.01
C ALA A 133 -15.67 -2.56 -11.73
N VAL A 134 -14.50 -3.20 -11.70
CA VAL A 134 -13.28 -2.69 -12.31
C VAL A 134 -12.60 -3.74 -13.20
N SER A 135 -11.90 -3.29 -14.24
CA SER A 135 -11.22 -4.16 -15.20
C SER A 135 -9.83 -4.63 -14.75
N LEU A 136 -9.24 -4.00 -13.73
CA LEU A 136 -7.94 -4.39 -13.20
C LEU A 136 -8.05 -5.54 -12.20
N PHE A 137 -6.98 -6.32 -12.09
CA PHE A 137 -6.82 -7.30 -11.03
C PHE A 137 -6.47 -6.62 -9.70
N LEU A 138 -7.20 -6.96 -8.64
CA LEU A 138 -6.97 -6.47 -7.27
C LEU A 138 -6.44 -7.59 -6.39
N CYS A 139 -5.38 -7.32 -5.62
CA CYS A 139 -4.96 -8.20 -4.53
C CYS A 139 -4.43 -7.41 -3.33
N THR A 140 -4.35 -8.08 -2.19
CA THR A 140 -3.74 -7.55 -0.97
C THR A 140 -2.62 -8.47 -0.48
N VAL A 141 -1.56 -7.87 0.06
CA VAL A 141 -0.42 -8.55 0.66
C VAL A 141 -0.14 -7.89 2.00
N ASN A 142 -0.25 -8.65 3.09
CA ASN A 142 0.23 -8.25 4.41
C ASN A 142 1.72 -8.57 4.48
N TRP A 143 2.60 -7.58 4.40
CA TRP A 143 4.04 -7.87 4.25
C TRP A 143 4.61 -8.62 5.48
N TYR A 144 4.08 -8.33 6.67
CA TYR A 144 4.46 -8.96 7.93
C TYR A 144 4.01 -10.43 8.04
N GLN A 145 3.26 -10.95 7.05
CA GLN A 145 2.85 -12.35 6.96
C GLN A 145 3.51 -13.10 5.80
N VAL A 146 4.38 -12.43 5.03
CA VAL A 146 5.10 -13.05 3.89
C VAL A 146 6.18 -14.02 4.37
N MET A 147 6.75 -13.74 5.53
CA MET A 147 7.80 -14.55 6.16
C MET A 147 7.32 -15.04 7.52
N ASP A 148 7.80 -16.22 7.94
CA ASP A 148 7.58 -16.71 9.31
C ASP A 148 8.42 -15.88 10.30
N PRO A 149 7.80 -15.13 11.22
CA PRO A 149 8.54 -14.33 12.20
C PRO A 149 9.37 -15.19 13.16
N ASN A 150 8.99 -16.45 13.39
CA ASN A 150 9.74 -17.37 14.27
C ASN A 150 11.15 -17.69 13.74
N ALA A 151 11.41 -17.41 12.45
CA ALA A 151 12.75 -17.53 11.89
C ALA A 151 13.70 -16.41 12.37
N PHE A 152 13.18 -15.31 12.92
CA PHE A 152 13.94 -14.11 13.27
C PHE A 152 13.88 -13.75 14.75
N PHE A 153 12.79 -14.12 15.43
CA PHE A 153 12.57 -13.84 16.85
C PHE A 153 12.40 -15.15 17.59
N ALA A 154 13.24 -15.37 18.61
CA ALA A 154 12.96 -16.35 19.64
C ALA A 154 12.09 -15.67 20.70
N GLU A 155 10.93 -16.24 21.00
CA GLU A 155 10.16 -15.87 22.19
C GLU A 155 11.01 -15.98 23.47
#